data_AF-A0A924MTH6-F1
#
_entry.id   AF-A0A924MTH6-F1
#
_cell.length_a   1.000
_cell.length_b   1.000
_cell.length_c   1.000
_cell.angle_alpha   90.00
_cell.angle_beta   90.00
_cell.angle_gamma   90.00
#
_symmetry.space_group_name_H-M   'P 1'
#
loop_
_entity.id
_entity.type
_entity.pdbx_description
1 polymer ?
#
loop_
_entity_poly.entity_id
_entity_poly.type
_entity_poly.pdbx_seq_one_letter_code
_entity_poly.pdbx_strand_id
1 'polypeptide(L)'
;MRLPDLFRLSPRWAPYVFISPFLILFFVFGVFPLCFSLYLAFQSWEPTGGLRPRQSVGRPMFTYAMKDSWFWMSLRTTLWLAVAPGVPQHL
;
A
#
# COMPACT_ATOMS: atom_id res chain seq x y z
N MET A 1 22.00 17.30 39.16
CA MET A 1 20.67 16.67 39.29
C MET A 1 20.72 15.31 38.61
N ARG A 2 20.64 14.20 39.35
CA ARG A 2 20.55 12.85 38.76
C ARG A 2 19.10 12.64 38.34
N LEU A 3 18.85 12.52 37.03
CA LEU A 3 17.52 12.22 36.50
C LEU A 3 17.05 10.86 37.04
N PRO A 4 15.77 10.71 37.43
CA PRO A 4 15.22 9.47 37.96
C PRO A 4 15.29 8.33 36.93
N ASP A 5 15.58 7.11 37.39
CA ASP A 5 15.85 5.94 36.53
C ASP A 5 14.68 5.55 35.61
N LEU A 6 13.47 6.05 35.88
CA LEU A 6 12.27 5.85 35.06
C LEU A 6 12.39 6.39 33.62
N PHE A 7 13.28 7.36 33.38
CA PHE A 7 13.51 7.93 32.03
C PHE A 7 14.78 7.40 31.35
N ARG A 8 15.47 6.43 31.95
CA ARG A 8 16.67 5.84 31.35
C ARG A 8 16.29 4.78 30.32
N LEU A 9 16.21 5.19 29.06
CA LEU A 9 16.16 4.25 27.95
C LEU A 9 17.45 3.43 27.91
N SER A 10 17.32 2.10 27.94
CA SER A 10 18.45 1.21 27.68
C SER A 10 19.04 1.53 26.29
N PRO A 11 20.38 1.59 26.13
CA PRO A 11 21.02 1.82 24.84
C PRO A 11 20.57 0.87 23.74
N ARG A 12 20.10 -0.33 24.11
CA ARG A 12 19.56 -1.34 23.20
C ARG A 12 18.20 -0.96 22.62
N TRP A 13 17.37 -0.24 23.38
CA TRP A 13 15.99 0.11 23.01
C TRP A 13 15.86 1.52 22.44
N ALA A 14 16.79 2.41 22.78
CA ALA A 14 16.86 3.78 22.28
C ALA A 14 16.63 3.92 20.76
N PRO A 15 17.32 3.17 19.87
CA PRO A 15 17.12 3.32 18.43
C PRO A 15 15.70 2.95 17.96
N TYR A 16 15.07 1.94 18.57
CA TYR A 16 13.71 1.52 18.21
C TYR A 16 12.66 2.55 18.64
N VAL A 17 12.84 3.15 19.82
CA VAL A 17 11.93 4.20 20.31
C VAL A 17 12.03 5.43 19.42
N PHE A 18 13.23 5.82 18.99
CA PHE A 18 13.41 6.99 18.11
C PHE A 18 12.80 6.80 16.72
N ILE A 19 12.86 5.59 16.15
CA ILE A 19 12.25 5.32 14.83
C ILE A 19 10.75 4.99 14.91
N SER A 20 10.25 4.61 16.09
CA SER A 20 8.85 4.19 16.26
C SER A 20 7.78 5.18 15.77
N PRO A 21 7.91 6.52 15.93
CA PRO A 21 6.88 7.44 15.43
C PRO A 21 6.75 7.39 13.91
N PHE A 22 7.88 7.29 13.22
CA PHE A 22 7.91 7.12 11.76
C PHE A 22 7.27 5.79 11.37
N LEU A 23 7.65 4.69 12.02
CA LEU A 23 7.09 3.37 11.71
C LEU A 23 5.57 3.32 11.93
N ILE A 24 5.08 3.86 13.04
CA ILE A 24 3.65 3.90 13.33
C ILE A 24 2.91 4.66 12.24
N LEU A 25 3.38 5.85 11.86
CA LEU A 25 2.77 6.63 10.78
C LEU A 25 2.83 5.88 9.45
N PHE A 26 3.95 5.27 9.12
CA PHE A 26 4.11 4.47 7.90
C PHE A 26 3.14 3.29 7.85
N PHE A 27 2.92 2.58 8.97
CA PHE A 27 1.96 1.49 9.01
C PHE A 27 0.52 1.98 8.88
N VAL A 28 0.15 3.07 9.55
CA VAL A 28 -1.22 3.61 9.54
C VAL A 28 -1.58 4.26 8.19
N PHE A 29 -0.66 5.01 7.59
CA PHE A 29 -0.94 5.79 6.38
C PHE A 29 -0.34 5.20 5.10
N GLY A 30 0.64 4.31 5.20
CA GLY A 30 1.22 3.61 4.05
C GLY A 30 0.66 2.20 3.92
N VAL A 31 0.97 1.33 4.88
CA VAL A 31 0.67 -0.10 4.78
C VAL A 31 -0.82 -0.40 4.89
N PHE A 32 -1.51 0.20 5.86
CA PHE A 32 -2.94 -0.03 6.08
C PHE A 32 -3.80 0.26 4.83
N PRO A 33 -3.73 1.45 4.17
CA PRO A 33 -4.55 1.70 2.98
C PRO A 33 -4.19 0.81 1.80
N LEU A 34 -2.92 0.37 1.66
CA LEU A 34 -2.52 -0.60 0.65
C LEU A 34 -3.18 -1.97 0.90
N CYS A 35 -3.09 -2.48 2.14
CA CYS A 35 -3.73 -3.73 2.51
C CYS A 35 -5.25 -3.67 2.39
N PHE A 36 -5.86 -2.53 2.76
CA PHE A 36 -7.28 -2.30 2.60
C PHE A 36 -7.70 -2.29 1.13
N SER A 37 -6.93 -1.62 0.26
CA SER A 37 -7.18 -1.61 -1.19
C SER A 37 -7.07 -3.00 -1.79
N LEU A 38 -6.08 -3.79 -1.35
CA LEU A 38 -5.93 -5.18 -1.77
C LEU A 38 -7.13 -6.03 -1.32
N TYR A 39 -7.58 -5.87 -0.07
CA TYR A 39 -8.79 -6.54 0.44
C TYR A 39 -10.02 -6.18 -0.41
N LEU A 40 -10.19 -4.89 -0.74
CA LEU A 40 -11.27 -4.40 -1.58
C LEU A 40 -11.21 -4.94 -3.01
N ALA A 41 -10.02 -5.21 -3.56
CA ALA A 41 -9.89 -5.73 -4.92
C ALA A 41 -10.56 -7.11 -5.10
N PHE A 42 -10.76 -7.86 -4.01
CA PHE A 42 -11.49 -9.15 -4.02
C PHE A 42 -13.00 -9.01 -3.81
N GLN A 43 -13.52 -7.79 -3.84
CA GLN A 43 -14.87 -7.46 -3.38
C GLN A 43 -15.53 -6.47 -4.34
N SER A 44 -16.79 -6.69 -4.75
CA SER A 44 -17.55 -5.67 -5.48
C SER A 44 -17.99 -4.61 -4.48
N TRP A 45 -17.27 -3.51 -4.40
CA TRP A 45 -17.66 -2.37 -3.58
C TRP A 45 -18.07 -1.19 -4.46
N GLU A 46 -19.34 -0.81 -4.37
CA GLU A 46 -19.84 0.44 -4.92
C GLU A 46 -19.94 1.48 -3.79
N PRO A 47 -19.10 2.53 -3.78
CA PRO A 47 -19.13 3.54 -2.72
C PRO A 47 -20.42 4.36 -2.69
N THR A 48 -21.20 4.38 -3.78
CA THR A 48 -22.49 5.08 -3.91
C THR A 48 -23.70 4.28 -3.43
N GLY A 49 -23.57 2.97 -3.21
CA GLY A 49 -24.68 2.06 -2.88
C GLY A 49 -25.02 1.91 -1.39
N GLY A 50 -24.35 2.66 -0.50
CA GLY A 50 -24.47 2.54 0.96
C GLY A 50 -23.70 1.34 1.55
N LEU A 51 -23.83 1.13 2.87
CA LEU A 51 -23.21 0.00 3.62
C LEU A 51 -23.93 -1.35 3.37
N ARG A 52 -24.37 -1.62 2.13
CA ARG A 52 -25.10 -2.85 1.82
C ARG A 52 -24.19 -4.08 1.75
N PRO A 53 -24.72 -5.29 2.04
CA PRO A 53 -23.94 -6.53 2.06
C PRO A 53 -23.24 -6.75 0.74
N ARG A 54 -21.93 -6.85 0.83
CA ARG A 54 -21.01 -6.93 -0.29
C ARG A 54 -21.00 -8.35 -0.84
N GLN A 55 -21.29 -8.53 -2.13
CA GLN A 55 -21.15 -9.83 -2.77
C GLN A 55 -19.66 -10.13 -2.96
N SER A 56 -19.22 -11.29 -2.48
CA SER A 56 -17.84 -11.75 -2.63
C SER A 56 -17.63 -12.26 -4.06
N VAL A 57 -17.33 -11.36 -5.00
CA VAL A 57 -17.02 -11.67 -6.41
C VAL A 57 -15.54 -12.00 -6.64
N GLY A 58 -14.80 -12.41 -5.58
CA GLY A 58 -13.34 -12.36 -5.48
C GLY A 58 -12.45 -13.12 -6.47
N ARG A 59 -12.97 -13.64 -7.59
CA ARG A 59 -12.21 -14.28 -8.66
C ARG A 59 -12.58 -13.79 -10.07
N PRO A 60 -13.86 -13.63 -10.44
CA PRO A 60 -14.23 -13.18 -11.78
C PRO A 60 -13.64 -11.83 -12.23
N MET A 61 -13.48 -10.85 -11.32
CA MET A 61 -12.96 -9.52 -11.65
C MET A 61 -11.53 -9.55 -12.22
N PHE A 62 -10.63 -10.27 -11.55
CA PHE A 62 -9.25 -10.41 -12.02
C PHE A 62 -9.17 -11.22 -13.32
N THR A 63 -9.96 -12.29 -13.46
CA THR A 63 -10.00 -13.06 -14.71
C THR A 63 -10.56 -12.25 -15.87
N TYR A 64 -11.47 -11.32 -15.61
CA TYR A 64 -12.00 -10.39 -16.61
C TYR A 64 -10.90 -9.42 -17.06
N ALA A 65 -10.24 -8.73 -16.13
CA ALA A 65 -9.16 -7.79 -16.44
C ALA A 65 -7.99 -8.45 -17.20
N MET A 66 -7.63 -9.69 -16.83
CA MET A 66 -6.55 -10.43 -17.50
C MET A 66 -6.88 -10.83 -18.95
N LYS A 67 -8.17 -10.95 -19.31
CA LYS A 67 -8.60 -11.27 -20.68
C LYS A 67 -8.83 -10.03 -21.55
N ASP A 68 -8.86 -8.85 -20.94
CA ASP A 68 -9.15 -7.60 -21.64
C ASP A 68 -7.92 -7.08 -22.40
N SER A 69 -8.08 -6.85 -23.70
CA SER A 69 -7.02 -6.32 -24.57
C SER A 69 -6.65 -4.88 -24.24
N TRP A 70 -7.60 -4.06 -23.79
CA TRP A 70 -7.37 -2.67 -23.40
C TRP A 70 -6.52 -2.55 -22.14
N PHE A 71 -6.74 -3.47 -21.19
CA PHE A 71 -5.92 -3.59 -19.99
C PHE A 71 -4.44 -3.80 -20.36
N TRP A 72 -4.14 -4.76 -21.25
CA TRP A 72 -2.76 -5.03 -21.66
C TRP A 72 -2.15 -3.92 -22.51
N MET A 73 -2.95 -3.26 -23.36
CA MET A 73 -2.49 -2.12 -24.15
C MET A 73 -2.06 -0.96 -23.24
N SER A 74 -2.90 -0.58 -22.28
CA SER A 74 -2.60 0.51 -21.34
C SER A 74 -1.43 0.19 -20.41
N LEU A 75 -1.31 -1.06 -19.95
CA LEU A 75 -0.19 -1.52 -19.13
C LEU A 75 1.14 -1.42 -19.87
N ARG A 76 1.19 -1.88 -21.13
CA ARG A 76 2.40 -1.80 -21.97
C ARG A 76 2.80 -0.36 -22.26
N THR A 77 1.83 0.50 -22.58
CA THR A 77 2.09 1.93 -22.81
C THR A 77 2.66 2.60 -21.56
N THR A 78 2.07 2.34 -20.38
CA THR A 78 2.58 2.88 -19.11
C THR A 78 3.99 2.39 -18.81
N LEU A 79 4.26 1.10 -19.00
CA LEU A 79 5.58 0.53 -18.78
C LEU A 79 6.61 1.13 -19.76
N TRP A 80 6.24 1.32 -21.02
CA TRP A 80 7.08 1.98 -22.01
C TRP A 80 7.41 3.42 -21.60
N LEU A 81 6.40 4.20 -21.17
CA LEU A 81 6.59 5.56 -20.68
C LEU A 81 7.42 5.64 -19.41
N ALA A 82 7.41 4.61 -18.56
CA ALA A 82 8.25 4.56 -17.37
C ALA A 82 9.71 4.23 -17.72
N VAL A 83 9.93 3.24 -18.58
CA VAL A 83 11.26 2.69 -18.88
C VAL A 83 12.01 3.51 -19.93
N ALA A 84 11.34 3.92 -21.02
CA ALA A 84 12.00 4.59 -22.14
C ALA A 84 12.70 5.91 -21.75
N PRO A 85 12.11 6.81 -20.95
CA PRO A 85 12.84 7.95 -20.38
C PRO A 85 13.56 7.59 -19.07
N GLY A 86 13.03 6.64 -18.30
CA GLY A 86 13.52 6.31 -16.96
C GLY A 86 14.89 5.63 -16.94
N VAL A 87 15.20 4.81 -17.93
CA VAL A 87 16.50 4.13 -18.00
C VAL A 87 17.61 5.08 -18.44
N PRO A 88 17.47 5.89 -19.51
CA PRO A 88 18.51 6.84 -19.92
C PRO A 88 18.83 7.92 -18.88
N GLN A 89 17.88 8.34 -18.03
CA GLN A 89 18.13 9.39 -17.03
C GLN A 89 18.91 8.93 -15.79
N HIS A 90 18.99 7.61 -15.55
CA HIS A 90 19.70 7.02 -14.41
C HIS A 90 21.03 6.34 -14.82
N LEU A 91 21.39 6.40 -16.10
CA LEU A 91 22.67 5.99 -16.68
C LEU A 91 23.51 7.22 -17.01
#